data_AF-A0A2D5IZG7-F1
#
_entry.id   AF-A0A2D5IZG7-F1
#
_cell.length_a   1.000
_cell.length_b   1.000
_cell.length_c   1.000
_cell.angle_alpha   90.00
_cell.angle_beta   90.00
_cell.angle_gamma   90.00
#
_symmetry.space_group_name_H-M   'P 1'
#
loop_
_entity.id
_entity.type
_entity.pdbx_description
1 polymer ?
#
loop_
_entity_poly.entity_id
_entity_poly.type
_entity_poly.pdbx_seq_one_letter_code
_entity_poly.pdbx_strand_id
1 'polypeptide(L)'
;MANAQDRLTPVEQVMRRRRRWRWAILLILAAALIYWFVFQKDWVIAYQGDIEHFKYGTIGSEGANGLPTQVLQALPVLYADRLGPDGLRRFGFLYEDGQDLPVGFSRRVVDGVERAWLNCSVCHVGTYRLPGEADQHWIYGAPANNLRLHDFILFLIDIGRDPGFTADRLIAAINSDEVPGSLNVLERVVYRKVAYPRIKSALADLGGQLAFVERQAPWGPGRVDTFNPYKALQFHFPMGPEDISDVALNGSSDYPSLWMQRPREGMNLHWDGNNTSVQERNLSAALGAGVTPVTVDRASIARIEHWMRELKPPAFPAPHAIDADLGARGAVVYAAYCAGCHGMGGPNGYDYSTDRFPALGQVDPLEVIGTDPGRWASYTPDFAAAQNTLYAGYPWRFSHFRKTGGYANQPLDGIWARAPYLHNGSVPTLRDLLEPAAARPAIWYRGSDELDLVRVGYRFDAAAPGPLFRYDTSVPGNGNGGHEGRAYGTDLSAADKDALVEFMKTL
;
A
#
# COMPACT_ATOMS: atom_id res chain seq x y z
N MET A 1 -68.26 6.72 45.13
CA MET A 1 -67.49 6.53 46.39
C MET A 1 -66.30 5.64 46.06
N ALA A 2 -65.12 6.24 45.84
CA ALA A 2 -63.89 5.49 45.58
C ALA A 2 -63.43 4.84 46.90
N ASN A 3 -63.14 3.55 46.83
CA ASN A 3 -62.88 2.69 47.99
C ASN A 3 -61.65 3.18 48.78
N ALA A 4 -61.86 3.60 50.04
CA ALA A 4 -60.80 4.09 50.93
C ALA A 4 -59.86 2.97 51.43
N GLN A 5 -60.06 1.73 50.99
CA GLN A 5 -59.30 0.54 51.40
C GLN A 5 -58.07 0.22 50.52
N ASP A 6 -57.82 0.95 49.44
CA ASP A 6 -56.69 0.70 48.52
C ASP A 6 -55.43 1.57 48.80
N ARG A 7 -55.35 2.22 49.96
CA ARG A 7 -54.15 3.00 50.33
C ARG A 7 -53.08 2.08 50.89
N LEU A 8 -52.09 1.77 50.05
CA LEU A 8 -50.85 1.09 50.44
C LEU A 8 -50.32 1.68 51.75
N THR A 9 -50.09 0.82 52.74
CA THR A 9 -49.48 1.17 54.03
C THR A 9 -48.10 1.81 53.80
N PRO A 10 -47.58 2.63 54.75
CA PRO A 10 -46.25 3.21 54.62
C PRO A 10 -45.14 2.18 54.34
N VAL A 11 -45.27 0.97 54.90
CA VAL A 11 -44.35 -0.15 54.66
C VAL A 11 -44.45 -0.66 53.22
N GLU A 12 -45.65 -0.85 52.69
CA GLU A 12 -45.87 -1.28 51.31
C GLU A 12 -45.38 -0.25 50.29
N GLN A 13 -45.51 1.05 50.60
CA GLN A 13 -44.95 2.12 49.77
C GLN A 13 -43.42 2.08 49.72
N VAL A 14 -42.77 1.88 50.88
CA VAL A 14 -41.30 1.74 50.96
C VAL A 14 -40.83 0.46 50.26
N MET A 15 -41.53 -0.66 50.42
CA MET A 15 -41.19 -1.93 49.76
C MET A 15 -41.39 -1.86 48.25
N ARG A 16 -42.46 -1.23 47.76
CA ARG A 16 -42.68 -0.98 46.33
C ARG A 16 -41.59 -0.07 45.75
N ARG A 17 -41.17 0.97 46.47
CA ARG A 17 -40.07 1.86 46.06
C ARG A 17 -38.73 1.12 46.03
N ARG A 18 -38.42 0.29 47.04
CA ARG A 18 -37.24 -0.58 47.06
C ARG A 18 -37.25 -1.60 45.91
N ARG A 19 -38.41 -2.21 45.61
CA ARG A 19 -38.56 -3.16 44.50
C ARG A 19 -38.34 -2.47 43.14
N ARG A 20 -38.87 -1.26 42.95
CA ARG A 20 -38.61 -0.43 41.75
C ARG A 20 -37.13 -0.09 41.61
N TRP A 21 -36.47 0.34 42.69
CA TRP A 21 -35.03 0.62 42.67
C TRP A 21 -34.20 -0.63 42.39
N ARG A 22 -34.53 -1.77 43.00
CA ARG A 22 -33.87 -3.06 42.70
C ARG A 22 -34.00 -3.44 41.22
N TRP A 23 -35.20 -3.33 40.64
CA TRP A 23 -35.39 -3.59 39.21
C TRP A 23 -34.67 -2.57 38.32
N ALA A 24 -34.66 -1.29 38.67
CA ALA A 24 -33.91 -0.28 37.94
C ALA A 24 -32.40 -0.56 37.97
N ILE A 25 -31.85 -0.92 39.13
CA ILE A 25 -30.44 -1.32 39.27
C ILE A 25 -30.14 -2.58 38.45
N LEU A 26 -30.99 -3.60 38.52
CA LEU A 26 -30.82 -4.82 37.72
C LEU A 26 -30.89 -4.55 36.22
N LEU A 27 -31.77 -3.65 35.77
CA LEU A 27 -31.85 -3.24 34.36
C LEU A 27 -30.60 -2.47 33.93
N ILE A 28 -30.08 -1.58 34.77
CA ILE A 28 -28.82 -0.85 34.50
C ILE A 28 -27.65 -1.83 34.43
N LEU A 29 -27.55 -2.77 35.37
CA LEU A 29 -26.51 -3.80 35.37
C LEU A 29 -26.62 -4.70 34.15
N ALA A 30 -27.83 -5.12 33.77
CA ALA A 30 -28.05 -5.91 32.56
C ALA A 30 -27.69 -5.11 31.29
N ALA A 31 -28.07 -3.83 31.22
CA ALA A 31 -27.70 -2.96 30.11
C ALA A 31 -26.18 -2.74 30.04
N ALA A 32 -25.51 -2.57 31.18
CA ALA A 32 -24.05 -2.44 31.26
C ALA A 32 -23.34 -3.75 30.86
N LEU A 33 -23.88 -4.90 31.27
CA LEU A 33 -23.35 -6.21 30.90
C LEU A 33 -23.52 -6.47 29.39
N ILE A 34 -24.69 -6.16 28.83
CA ILE A 34 -24.95 -6.22 27.39
C ILE A 34 -24.01 -5.25 26.66
N TYR A 35 -23.86 -4.03 27.15
CA TYR A 35 -22.94 -3.05 26.57
C TYR A 35 -21.52 -3.60 26.53
N TRP A 36 -21.05 -4.19 27.63
CA TRP A 36 -19.72 -4.78 27.72
C TRP A 36 -19.54 -5.96 26.75
N PHE A 37 -20.48 -6.91 26.73
CA PHE A 37 -20.41 -8.08 25.84
C PHE A 37 -20.59 -7.75 24.35
N VAL A 38 -21.24 -6.65 24.01
CA VAL A 38 -21.49 -6.28 22.60
C VAL A 38 -20.42 -5.30 22.11
N PHE A 39 -20.11 -4.26 22.89
CA PHE A 39 -19.30 -3.12 22.44
C PHE A 39 -17.88 -3.08 23.00
N GLN A 40 -17.45 -4.03 23.85
CA GLN A 40 -16.03 -4.18 24.22
C GLN A 40 -15.37 -5.43 23.61
N LYS A 41 -15.98 -5.99 22.56
CA LYS A 41 -15.36 -7.08 21.82
C LYS A 41 -14.35 -6.53 20.83
N ASP A 42 -13.08 -6.76 21.14
CA ASP A 42 -11.96 -6.54 20.23
C ASP A 42 -11.26 -7.86 19.95
N TRP A 43 -11.32 -8.32 18.70
CA TRP A 43 -10.60 -9.51 18.26
C TRP A 43 -10.25 -9.42 16.77
N VAL A 44 -9.25 -10.21 16.38
CA VAL A 44 -8.69 -10.23 15.03
C VAL A 44 -8.87 -11.62 14.43
N ILE A 45 -8.98 -11.70 13.11
CA ILE A 45 -8.89 -13.00 12.43
C ILE A 45 -7.42 -13.40 12.39
N ALA A 46 -7.10 -14.50 13.08
CA ALA A 46 -5.75 -15.05 13.11
C ALA A 46 -5.57 -16.09 12.00
N TYR A 47 -4.50 -15.97 11.23
CA TYR A 47 -4.15 -16.89 10.15
C TYR A 47 -3.02 -17.82 10.60
N GLN A 48 -3.01 -19.07 10.14
CA GLN A 48 -1.97 -20.03 10.53
C GLN A 48 -0.71 -19.90 9.66
N GLY A 49 -0.85 -19.72 8.34
CA GLY A 49 0.28 -19.54 7.43
C GLY A 49 0.70 -18.07 7.26
N ASP A 50 1.99 -17.88 6.97
CA ASP A 50 2.57 -16.54 6.84
C ASP A 50 2.08 -15.80 5.59
N ILE A 51 1.81 -16.52 4.50
CA ILE A 51 1.27 -15.91 3.27
C ILE A 51 -0.19 -15.49 3.49
N GLU A 52 -1.02 -16.31 4.13
CA GLU A 52 -2.40 -15.94 4.47
C GLU A 52 -2.42 -14.74 5.44
N HIS A 53 -1.52 -14.74 6.42
CA HIS A 53 -1.35 -13.62 7.34
C HIS A 53 -0.87 -12.35 6.61
N PHE A 54 0.03 -12.48 5.64
CA PHE A 54 0.46 -11.35 4.81
C PHE A 54 -0.69 -10.81 3.95
N LYS A 55 -1.48 -11.68 3.34
CA LYS A 55 -2.63 -11.32 2.49
C LYS A 55 -3.75 -10.63 3.27
N TYR A 56 -4.11 -11.14 4.45
CA TYR A 56 -5.36 -10.77 5.14
C TYR A 56 -5.21 -10.45 6.63
N GLY A 57 -4.02 -10.59 7.19
CA GLY A 57 -3.74 -10.28 8.59
C GLY A 57 -3.80 -8.78 8.87
N THR A 58 -4.29 -8.44 10.06
CA THR A 58 -4.35 -7.06 10.56
C THR A 58 -2.95 -6.46 10.70
N ILE A 59 -2.82 -5.15 10.47
CA ILE A 59 -1.65 -4.38 10.92
C ILE A 59 -2.06 -3.29 11.92
N GLY A 60 -3.35 -3.26 12.30
CA GLY A 60 -3.95 -2.24 13.16
C GLY A 60 -4.56 -1.06 12.41
N SER A 61 -4.71 -1.11 11.08
CA SER A 61 -5.22 0.00 10.29
C SER A 61 -6.76 0.14 10.36
N GLU A 62 -7.46 -0.92 10.75
CA GLU A 62 -8.91 -1.01 10.74
C GLU A 62 -9.57 -0.13 11.81
N GLY A 63 -8.89 0.07 12.95
CA GLY A 63 -9.44 0.79 14.10
C GLY A 63 -9.61 2.29 13.83
N ALA A 64 -8.61 2.92 13.21
CA ALA A 64 -8.63 4.36 12.94
C ALA A 64 -9.25 4.71 11.59
N ASN A 65 -8.89 3.97 10.52
CA ASN A 65 -9.25 4.31 9.15
C ASN A 65 -10.18 3.27 8.49
N GLY A 66 -10.41 2.13 9.12
CA GLY A 66 -11.26 1.08 8.56
C GLY A 66 -12.73 1.45 8.49
N LEU A 67 -13.33 1.12 7.36
CA LEU A 67 -14.78 1.17 7.18
C LEU A 67 -15.40 -0.11 7.77
N PRO A 68 -16.65 -0.05 8.26
CA PRO A 68 -17.39 -1.28 8.53
C PRO A 68 -17.39 -2.17 7.27
N THR A 69 -17.09 -3.46 7.41
CA THR A 69 -16.86 -4.34 6.26
C THR A 69 -18.03 -4.32 5.26
N GLN A 70 -19.26 -4.34 5.78
CA GLN A 70 -20.48 -4.27 4.96
C GLN A 70 -20.61 -2.96 4.18
N VAL A 71 -20.09 -1.84 4.70
CA VAL A 71 -20.09 -0.56 3.99
C VAL A 71 -19.14 -0.63 2.82
N LEU A 72 -17.93 -1.16 3.02
CA LEU A 72 -16.94 -1.35 1.97
C LEU A 72 -17.50 -2.25 0.85
N GLN A 73 -18.13 -3.37 1.22
CA GLN A 73 -18.76 -4.31 0.29
C GLN A 73 -19.99 -3.73 -0.43
N ALA A 74 -20.69 -2.76 0.18
CA ALA A 74 -21.81 -2.07 -0.45
C ALA A 74 -21.39 -0.97 -1.44
N LEU A 75 -20.12 -0.52 -1.45
CA LEU A 75 -19.67 0.53 -2.38
C LEU A 75 -19.80 0.12 -3.86
N PRO A 76 -19.39 -1.09 -4.30
CA PRO A 76 -19.63 -1.56 -5.67
C PRO A 76 -21.10 -1.52 -6.08
N VAL A 77 -22.01 -1.88 -5.18
CA VAL A 77 -23.46 -1.86 -5.43
C VAL A 77 -23.99 -0.43 -5.57
N LEU A 78 -23.56 0.46 -4.65
CA LEU A 78 -23.98 1.87 -4.63
C LEU A 78 -23.53 2.65 -5.86
N TYR A 79 -22.35 2.31 -6.37
CA TYR A 79 -21.64 3.01 -7.44
C TYR A 79 -21.42 2.11 -8.65
N ALA A 80 -22.34 1.18 -8.92
CA ALA A 80 -22.29 0.27 -10.05
C ALA A 80 -22.21 1.01 -11.41
N ASP A 81 -22.79 2.22 -11.48
CA ASP A 81 -22.70 3.13 -12.63
C ASP A 81 -21.27 3.62 -12.91
N ARG A 82 -20.44 3.74 -11.87
CA ARG A 82 -19.04 4.21 -11.98
C ARG A 82 -18.04 3.07 -12.02
N LEU A 83 -18.28 2.02 -11.23
CA LEU A 83 -17.37 0.90 -11.03
C LEU A 83 -17.62 -0.23 -12.03
N GLY A 84 -18.84 -0.35 -12.57
CA GLY A 84 -19.22 -1.43 -13.46
C GLY A 84 -19.20 -2.80 -12.75
N PRO A 85 -19.25 -3.91 -13.52
CA PRO A 85 -19.29 -5.26 -12.98
C PRO A 85 -18.00 -5.65 -12.23
N ASP A 86 -16.89 -4.96 -12.49
CA ASP A 86 -15.60 -5.23 -11.85
C ASP A 86 -15.55 -4.73 -10.39
N GLY A 87 -16.47 -3.84 -9.99
CA GLY A 87 -16.51 -3.29 -8.64
C GLY A 87 -15.16 -2.70 -8.23
N LEU A 88 -14.62 -3.15 -7.09
CA LEU A 88 -13.31 -2.70 -6.62
C LEU A 88 -12.15 -3.18 -7.49
N ARG A 89 -12.30 -4.26 -8.30
CA ARG A 89 -11.22 -4.72 -9.21
C ARG A 89 -10.82 -3.66 -10.24
N ARG A 90 -11.71 -2.69 -10.52
CA ARG A 90 -11.42 -1.51 -11.33
C ARG A 90 -10.18 -0.73 -10.84
N PHE A 91 -9.90 -0.76 -9.55
CA PHE A 91 -8.73 -0.13 -8.94
C PHE A 91 -7.51 -1.05 -8.87
N GLY A 92 -7.52 -2.19 -9.55
CA GLY A 92 -6.43 -3.16 -9.51
C GLY A 92 -6.37 -3.98 -8.22
N PHE A 93 -7.45 -4.04 -7.44
CA PHE A 93 -7.49 -4.94 -6.30
C PHE A 93 -7.60 -6.41 -6.75
N LEU A 94 -6.75 -7.26 -6.18
CA LEU A 94 -6.68 -8.70 -6.47
C LEU A 94 -7.63 -9.48 -5.55
N TYR A 95 -8.28 -10.51 -6.06
CA TYR A 95 -9.18 -11.38 -5.30
C TYR A 95 -8.82 -12.83 -5.57
N GLU A 96 -8.78 -13.62 -4.51
CA GLU A 96 -8.75 -15.08 -4.59
C GLU A 96 -10.18 -15.63 -4.70
N ASP A 97 -10.33 -16.82 -5.28
CA ASP A 97 -11.62 -17.48 -5.40
C ASP A 97 -12.25 -17.71 -4.03
N GLY A 98 -13.53 -17.35 -3.90
CA GLY A 98 -14.30 -17.51 -2.66
C GLY A 98 -14.04 -16.44 -1.58
N GLN A 99 -13.15 -15.47 -1.83
CA GLN A 99 -12.92 -14.35 -0.92
C GLN A 99 -13.83 -13.17 -1.25
N ASP A 100 -14.45 -12.59 -0.22
CA ASP A 100 -15.37 -11.45 -0.32
C ASP A 100 -14.71 -10.09 -0.06
N LEU A 101 -13.40 -10.10 0.21
CA LEU A 101 -12.54 -8.93 0.24
C LEU A 101 -11.28 -9.18 -0.59
N PRO A 102 -10.68 -8.13 -1.15
CA PRO A 102 -9.45 -8.29 -1.91
C PRO A 102 -8.26 -8.63 -1.02
N VAL A 103 -7.25 -9.26 -1.60
CA VAL A 103 -5.91 -9.30 -1.01
C VAL A 103 -5.44 -7.88 -0.74
N GLY A 104 -4.89 -7.68 0.45
CA GLY A 104 -4.60 -6.35 0.95
C GLY A 104 -5.60 -5.85 1.96
N PHE A 105 -6.75 -6.50 2.15
CA PHE A 105 -7.72 -6.10 3.16
C PHE A 105 -7.71 -7.04 4.36
N SER A 106 -7.53 -6.46 5.53
CA SER A 106 -7.57 -7.14 6.82
C SER A 106 -8.86 -6.85 7.56
N ARG A 107 -9.23 -7.74 8.49
CA ARG A 107 -10.44 -7.64 9.30
C ARG A 107 -10.13 -7.59 10.78
N ARG A 108 -10.82 -6.68 11.47
CA ARG A 108 -10.79 -6.58 12.93
C ARG A 108 -12.17 -6.17 13.44
N VAL A 109 -12.61 -6.81 14.53
CA VAL A 109 -13.75 -6.32 15.28
C VAL A 109 -13.25 -5.27 16.26
N VAL A 110 -13.82 -4.06 16.17
CA VAL A 110 -13.52 -2.92 17.04
C VAL A 110 -14.83 -2.38 17.57
N ASP A 111 -14.97 -2.32 18.90
CA ASP A 111 -16.20 -1.92 19.58
C ASP A 111 -17.44 -2.73 19.13
N GLY A 112 -17.24 -4.03 18.83
CA GLY A 112 -18.30 -4.91 18.33
C GLY A 112 -18.67 -4.74 16.85
N VAL A 113 -17.99 -3.87 16.11
CA VAL A 113 -18.19 -3.68 14.66
C VAL A 113 -17.00 -4.26 13.91
N GLU A 114 -17.26 -5.19 12.99
CA GLU A 114 -16.23 -5.66 12.06
C GLU A 114 -15.91 -4.54 11.06
N ARG A 115 -14.62 -4.17 11.02
CA ARG A 115 -14.08 -3.21 10.09
C ARG A 115 -13.03 -3.89 9.23
N ALA A 116 -12.93 -3.42 7.99
CA ALA A 116 -11.93 -3.85 7.05
C ALA A 116 -11.12 -2.67 6.54
N TRP A 117 -9.81 -2.86 6.41
CA TRP A 117 -8.93 -1.86 5.80
C TRP A 117 -7.62 -2.46 5.27
N LEU A 118 -6.85 -1.60 4.61
CA LEU A 118 -5.63 -1.94 3.91
C LEU A 118 -4.54 -2.50 4.87
N ASN A 119 -3.84 -3.53 4.42
CA ASN A 119 -2.60 -4.04 4.99
C ASN A 119 -1.47 -3.99 3.95
N CYS A 120 -0.29 -4.51 4.29
CA CYS A 120 0.90 -4.42 3.45
C CYS A 120 0.74 -5.06 2.06
N SER A 121 -0.03 -6.14 1.94
CA SER A 121 -0.11 -6.92 0.69
C SER A 121 -0.82 -6.19 -0.44
N VAL A 122 -1.61 -5.15 -0.14
CA VAL A 122 -2.25 -4.33 -1.18
C VAL A 122 -1.22 -3.72 -2.14
N CYS A 123 -0.07 -3.31 -1.61
CA CYS A 123 1.02 -2.68 -2.36
C CYS A 123 2.13 -3.67 -2.76
N HIS A 124 2.17 -4.84 -2.11
CA HIS A 124 3.30 -5.77 -2.18
C HIS A 124 2.89 -7.17 -2.66
N VAL A 125 1.97 -7.22 -3.61
CA VAL A 125 1.67 -8.41 -4.43
C VAL A 125 1.71 -7.99 -5.90
N GLY A 126 2.76 -8.42 -6.59
CA GLY A 126 2.89 -8.25 -8.03
C GLY A 126 2.23 -9.40 -8.79
N THR A 127 1.94 -9.19 -10.07
CA THR A 127 1.34 -10.22 -10.93
C THR A 127 2.04 -10.27 -12.28
N TYR A 128 2.06 -11.46 -12.88
CA TYR A 128 2.52 -11.63 -14.25
C TYR A 128 1.73 -12.71 -15.02
N ARG A 129 1.74 -12.61 -16.34
CA ARG A 129 1.35 -13.65 -17.30
C ARG A 129 2.52 -13.92 -18.22
N LEU A 130 2.74 -15.18 -18.59
CA LEU A 130 3.67 -15.48 -19.68
C LEU A 130 3.02 -15.13 -21.02
N PRO A 131 3.81 -14.82 -22.06
CA PRO A 131 3.29 -14.52 -23.39
C PRO A 131 2.31 -15.60 -23.89
N GLY A 132 1.07 -15.19 -24.19
CA GLY A 132 0.04 -16.09 -24.71
C GLY A 132 -0.66 -16.97 -23.66
N GLU A 133 -0.34 -16.84 -22.37
CA GLU A 133 -1.04 -17.52 -21.29
C GLU A 133 -2.17 -16.63 -20.72
N ALA A 134 -3.28 -17.27 -20.33
CA ALA A 134 -4.40 -16.59 -19.68
C ALA A 134 -4.22 -16.50 -18.15
N ASP A 135 -3.50 -17.46 -17.58
CA ASP A 135 -3.36 -17.62 -16.14
C ASP A 135 -2.46 -16.54 -15.54
N GLN A 136 -2.96 -15.90 -14.49
CA GLN A 136 -2.21 -14.89 -13.75
C GLN A 136 -1.43 -15.53 -12.62
N HIS A 137 -0.12 -15.30 -12.60
CA HIS A 137 0.76 -15.72 -11.52
C HIS A 137 0.99 -14.56 -10.55
N TRP A 138 0.97 -14.87 -9.26
CA TRP A 138 1.11 -13.88 -8.20
C TRP A 138 2.47 -14.01 -7.53
N ILE A 139 3.08 -12.87 -7.21
CA ILE A 139 4.40 -12.79 -6.58
C ILE A 139 4.25 -12.07 -5.24
N TYR A 140 4.18 -12.83 -4.15
CA TYR A 140 4.10 -12.29 -2.81
C TYR A 140 5.41 -11.59 -2.43
N GLY A 141 5.33 -10.31 -2.06
CA GLY A 141 6.48 -9.46 -1.76
C GLY A 141 7.05 -8.70 -2.96
N ALA A 142 6.54 -8.91 -4.17
CA ALA A 142 6.83 -8.04 -5.32
C ALA A 142 6.05 -6.73 -5.24
N PRO A 143 6.53 -5.64 -5.86
CA PRO A 143 5.74 -4.44 -6.01
C PRO A 143 4.47 -4.71 -6.84
N ALA A 144 3.33 -4.22 -6.38
CA ALA A 144 2.10 -4.28 -7.14
C ALA A 144 2.24 -3.48 -8.44
N ASN A 145 2.00 -4.10 -9.59
CA ASN A 145 2.06 -3.48 -10.92
C ASN A 145 0.69 -3.05 -11.45
N ASN A 146 -0.39 -3.40 -10.75
CA ASN A 146 -1.78 -3.24 -11.15
C ASN A 146 -2.57 -2.28 -10.25
N LEU A 147 -2.18 -2.10 -8.98
CA LEU A 147 -2.92 -1.28 -8.01
C LEU A 147 -3.01 0.20 -8.43
N ARG A 148 -4.22 0.71 -8.57
CA ARG A 148 -4.52 2.11 -8.92
C ARG A 148 -4.92 2.89 -7.66
N LEU A 149 -3.98 3.05 -6.73
CA LEU A 149 -4.25 3.63 -5.42
C LEU A 149 -4.71 5.09 -5.51
N HIS A 150 -4.17 5.87 -6.45
CA HIS A 150 -4.61 7.25 -6.71
C HIS A 150 -6.11 7.32 -7.04
N ASP A 151 -6.54 6.48 -7.98
CA ASP A 151 -7.94 6.44 -8.43
C ASP A 151 -8.87 5.97 -7.31
N PHE A 152 -8.42 5.04 -6.47
CA PHE A 152 -9.17 4.61 -5.28
C PHE A 152 -9.31 5.74 -4.25
N ILE A 153 -8.25 6.51 -4.01
CA ILE A 153 -8.30 7.69 -3.12
C ILE A 153 -9.28 8.73 -3.67
N LEU A 154 -9.19 9.08 -4.96
CA LEU A 154 -10.11 10.02 -5.59
C LEU A 154 -11.56 9.54 -5.49
N PHE A 155 -11.80 8.25 -5.69
CA PHE A 155 -13.12 7.65 -5.49
C PHE A 155 -13.65 7.82 -4.06
N LEU A 156 -12.82 7.62 -3.02
CA LEU A 156 -13.23 7.85 -1.63
C LEU A 156 -13.51 9.32 -1.33
N ILE A 157 -12.72 10.24 -1.89
CA ILE A 157 -12.95 11.69 -1.81
C ILE A 157 -14.31 12.04 -2.42
N ASP A 158 -14.61 11.51 -3.61
CA ASP A 158 -15.87 11.72 -4.31
C ASP A 158 -17.06 11.23 -3.48
N ILE A 159 -16.97 10.03 -2.88
CA ILE A 159 -18.02 9.51 -1.98
C ILE A 159 -18.27 10.45 -0.79
N GLY A 160 -17.19 10.98 -0.20
CA GLY A 160 -17.26 11.95 0.89
C GLY A 160 -18.09 13.18 0.52
N ARG A 161 -17.96 13.65 -0.73
CA ARG A 161 -18.65 14.83 -1.28
C ARG A 161 -20.01 14.53 -1.90
N ASP A 162 -20.33 13.27 -2.19
CA ASP A 162 -21.54 12.89 -2.90
C ASP A 162 -22.82 13.12 -2.05
N PRO A 163 -23.75 14.00 -2.48
CA PRO A 163 -25.04 14.18 -1.79
C PRO A 163 -25.97 12.96 -1.92
N GLY A 164 -25.75 12.13 -2.94
CA GLY A 164 -26.44 10.87 -3.20
C GLY A 164 -25.93 9.70 -2.34
N PHE A 165 -24.82 9.85 -1.61
CA PHE A 165 -24.42 8.89 -0.58
C PHE A 165 -25.30 9.09 0.66
N THR A 166 -26.45 8.43 0.72
CA THR A 166 -27.43 8.57 1.82
C THR A 166 -27.55 7.30 2.65
N ALA A 167 -28.05 7.44 3.89
CA ALA A 167 -28.29 6.30 4.78
C ALA A 167 -29.22 5.25 4.14
N ASP A 168 -30.26 5.70 3.43
CA ASP A 168 -31.26 4.80 2.84
C ASP A 168 -30.67 4.01 1.68
N ARG A 169 -29.89 4.66 0.81
CA ARG A 169 -29.19 3.95 -0.28
C ARG A 169 -28.16 2.98 0.28
N LEU A 170 -27.37 3.39 1.27
CA LEU A 170 -26.38 2.52 1.89
C LEU A 170 -27.03 1.29 2.55
N ILE A 171 -28.10 1.49 3.31
CA ILE A 171 -28.84 0.38 3.94
C ILE A 171 -29.46 -0.53 2.89
N ALA A 172 -29.99 0.02 1.79
CA ALA A 172 -30.54 -0.78 0.69
C ALA A 172 -29.46 -1.64 0.02
N ALA A 173 -28.29 -1.06 -0.26
CA ALA A 173 -27.15 -1.78 -0.82
C ALA A 173 -26.63 -2.87 0.12
N ILE A 174 -26.48 -2.58 1.42
CA ILE A 174 -26.06 -3.58 2.42
C ILE A 174 -27.03 -4.75 2.48
N ASN A 175 -28.34 -4.52 2.33
CA ASN A 175 -29.36 -5.57 2.38
C ASN A 175 -29.67 -6.22 1.02
N SER A 176 -28.88 -5.93 -0.02
CA SER A 176 -29.04 -6.55 -1.32
C SER A 176 -28.47 -7.97 -1.31
N ASP A 177 -28.85 -8.79 -2.29
CA ASP A 177 -28.31 -10.15 -2.46
C ASP A 177 -26.83 -10.17 -2.89
N GLU A 178 -26.26 -9.01 -3.23
CA GLU A 178 -24.88 -8.84 -3.67
C GLU A 178 -23.89 -8.65 -2.49
N VAL A 179 -24.39 -8.32 -1.31
CA VAL A 179 -23.57 -8.10 -0.11
C VAL A 179 -23.91 -9.18 0.93
N PRO A 180 -22.92 -9.81 1.59
CA PRO A 180 -23.19 -10.81 2.65
C PRO A 180 -23.93 -10.26 3.88
N GLY A 181 -24.22 -8.96 3.93
CA GLY A 181 -24.83 -8.28 5.06
C GLY A 181 -26.36 -8.35 5.05
N SER A 182 -26.96 -8.41 6.24
CA SER A 182 -28.41 -8.29 6.38
C SER A 182 -28.77 -7.57 7.67
N LEU A 183 -29.01 -6.26 7.58
CA LEU A 183 -29.42 -5.43 8.71
C LEU A 183 -30.91 -5.66 9.02
N ASN A 184 -31.20 -6.08 10.25
CA ASN A 184 -32.57 -6.17 10.76
C ASN A 184 -33.17 -4.77 11.05
N VAL A 185 -34.45 -4.72 11.41
CA VAL A 185 -35.17 -3.44 11.62
C VAL A 185 -34.49 -2.53 12.63
N LEU A 186 -34.00 -3.08 13.75
CA LEU A 186 -33.32 -2.31 14.79
C LEU A 186 -31.93 -1.83 14.32
N GLU A 187 -31.17 -2.71 13.68
CA GLU A 187 -29.86 -2.40 13.11
C GLU A 187 -29.95 -1.31 12.03
N ARG A 188 -31.00 -1.30 11.21
CA ARG A 188 -31.25 -0.22 10.24
C ARG A 188 -31.44 1.13 10.93
N VAL A 189 -32.09 1.18 12.09
CA VAL A 189 -32.21 2.43 12.87
C VAL A 189 -30.84 2.85 13.41
N VAL A 190 -30.07 1.92 13.95
CA VAL A 190 -28.70 2.20 14.43
C VAL A 190 -27.81 2.69 13.29
N TYR A 191 -27.84 2.03 12.14
CA TYR A 191 -27.09 2.44 10.96
C TYR A 191 -27.48 3.84 10.52
N ARG A 192 -28.78 4.11 10.39
CA ARG A 192 -29.29 5.41 9.93
C ARG A 192 -28.96 6.55 10.91
N LYS A 193 -29.04 6.31 12.21
CA LYS A 193 -28.93 7.36 13.24
C LYS A 193 -27.54 7.51 13.84
N VAL A 194 -26.70 6.47 13.77
CA VAL A 194 -25.39 6.44 14.45
C VAL A 194 -24.26 6.14 13.48
N ALA A 195 -24.31 5.04 12.74
CA ALA A 195 -23.18 4.61 11.90
C ALA A 195 -22.99 5.54 10.68
N TYR A 196 -24.05 5.76 9.91
CA TYR A 196 -24.01 6.55 8.68
C TYR A 196 -23.52 7.99 8.92
N PRO A 197 -24.02 8.77 9.91
CA PRO A 197 -23.51 10.11 10.15
C PRO A 197 -22.00 10.15 10.44
N ARG A 198 -21.47 9.16 11.18
CA ARG A 198 -20.03 9.05 11.46
C ARG A 198 -19.24 8.71 10.21
N ILE A 199 -19.71 7.75 9.40
CA ILE A 199 -19.09 7.38 8.13
C ILE A 199 -19.07 8.57 7.17
N LYS A 200 -20.20 9.27 7.03
CA LYS A 200 -20.32 10.44 6.15
C LYS A 200 -19.38 11.56 6.60
N SER A 201 -19.33 11.85 7.90
CA SER A 201 -18.38 12.84 8.44
C SER A 201 -16.94 12.44 8.17
N ALA A 202 -16.56 11.20 8.50
CA ALA A 202 -15.18 10.72 8.31
C ALA A 202 -14.74 10.79 6.84
N LEU A 203 -15.60 10.38 5.90
CA LEU A 203 -15.29 10.47 4.46
C LEU A 203 -15.23 11.92 3.97
N ALA A 204 -16.07 12.81 4.50
CA ALA A 204 -16.01 14.24 4.18
C ALA A 204 -14.73 14.90 4.72
N ASP A 205 -14.36 14.59 5.96
CA ASP A 205 -13.14 15.09 6.60
C ASP A 205 -11.89 14.60 5.86
N LEU A 206 -11.86 13.31 5.50
CA LEU A 206 -10.80 12.73 4.66
C LEU A 206 -10.72 13.43 3.30
N GLY A 207 -11.87 13.69 2.67
CA GLY A 207 -11.97 14.40 1.39
C GLY A 207 -11.48 15.85 1.43
N GLY A 208 -11.57 16.50 2.60
CA GLY A 208 -10.99 17.82 2.85
C GLY A 208 -9.46 17.74 3.01
N GLN A 209 -8.97 16.82 3.85
CA GLN A 209 -7.53 16.68 4.13
C GLN A 209 -6.73 16.21 2.91
N LEU A 210 -7.33 15.41 2.02
CA LEU A 210 -6.70 14.90 0.81
C LEU A 210 -7.06 15.68 -0.46
N ALA A 211 -7.67 16.86 -0.36
CA ALA A 211 -8.05 17.66 -1.53
C ALA A 211 -6.86 18.01 -2.44
N PHE A 212 -5.63 18.08 -1.90
CA PHE A 212 -4.43 18.32 -2.71
C PHE A 212 -4.13 17.21 -3.73
N VAL A 213 -4.63 15.98 -3.50
CA VAL A 213 -4.44 14.82 -4.39
C VAL A 213 -5.06 15.06 -5.76
N GLU A 214 -6.10 15.89 -5.84
CA GLU A 214 -6.75 16.30 -7.10
C GLU A 214 -5.86 17.22 -7.94
N ARG A 215 -4.86 17.88 -7.34
CA ARG A 215 -3.88 18.72 -8.05
C ARG A 215 -2.65 17.95 -8.51
N GLN A 216 -2.51 16.70 -8.11
CA GLN A 216 -1.39 15.87 -8.53
C GLN A 216 -1.61 15.35 -9.94
N ALA A 217 -0.51 15.13 -10.65
CA ALA A 217 -0.52 14.31 -11.85
C ALA A 217 -1.06 12.91 -11.54
N PRO A 218 -1.83 12.28 -12.45
CA PRO A 218 -2.29 10.91 -12.26
C PRO A 218 -1.11 9.95 -12.06
N TRP A 219 -1.14 9.16 -10.98
CA TRP A 219 0.00 8.29 -10.64
C TRP A 219 0.15 7.10 -11.60
N GLY A 220 -0.98 6.58 -12.09
CA GLY A 220 -1.05 5.31 -12.81
C GLY A 220 -0.95 4.08 -11.88
N PRO A 221 -1.13 2.85 -12.41
CA PRO A 221 -1.10 1.62 -11.63
C PRO A 221 0.29 1.31 -11.10
N GLY A 222 0.41 0.86 -9.84
CA GLY A 222 1.66 0.44 -9.20
C GLY A 222 2.47 1.56 -8.55
N ARG A 223 1.89 2.76 -8.41
CA ARG A 223 2.54 3.94 -7.83
C ARG A 223 1.81 4.50 -6.64
N VAL A 224 2.58 5.15 -5.77
CA VAL A 224 2.09 5.84 -4.58
C VAL A 224 2.85 7.14 -4.35
N ASP A 225 2.13 8.19 -3.93
CA ASP A 225 2.75 9.27 -3.17
C ASP A 225 2.88 8.87 -1.71
N THR A 226 4.11 8.54 -1.30
CA THR A 226 4.37 8.03 0.05
C THR A 226 4.17 9.09 1.14
N PHE A 227 4.41 10.38 0.86
CA PHE A 227 4.62 11.36 1.92
C PHE A 227 3.57 12.44 2.00
N ASN A 228 3.04 12.94 0.88
CA ASN A 228 2.11 14.06 0.98
C ASN A 228 0.79 13.69 1.68
N PRO A 229 0.17 12.50 1.42
CA PRO A 229 -0.95 12.05 2.24
C PRO A 229 -0.57 11.96 3.72
N TYR A 230 0.66 11.52 3.99
CA TYR A 230 1.12 11.34 5.36
C TYR A 230 1.32 12.68 6.10
N LYS A 231 1.91 13.67 5.44
CA LYS A 231 2.02 15.06 5.93
C LYS A 231 0.65 15.65 6.27
N ALA A 232 -0.33 15.47 5.39
CA ALA A 232 -1.67 16.03 5.54
C ALA A 232 -2.45 15.34 6.67
N LEU A 233 -2.48 14.00 6.66
CA LEU A 233 -3.31 13.21 7.57
C LEU A 233 -2.73 13.12 8.98
N GLN A 234 -1.42 12.87 9.11
CA GLN A 234 -0.81 12.59 10.41
C GLN A 234 -0.31 13.86 11.11
N PHE A 235 0.13 14.86 10.34
CA PHE A 235 0.80 16.04 10.87
C PHE A 235 0.09 17.35 10.54
N HIS A 236 -0.99 17.32 9.74
CA HIS A 236 -1.77 18.49 9.35
C HIS A 236 -0.92 19.61 8.74
N PHE A 237 0.10 19.23 7.97
CA PHE A 237 0.87 20.20 7.21
C PHE A 237 -0.07 20.91 6.22
N PRO A 238 0.09 22.21 6.00
CA PRO A 238 -0.67 22.91 4.99
C PRO A 238 -0.22 22.41 3.61
N MET A 239 -1.21 22.17 2.75
CA MET A 239 -1.01 21.59 1.41
C MET A 239 -1.62 22.52 0.34
N GLY A 240 -1.62 23.83 0.56
CA GLY A 240 -2.02 24.83 -0.42
C GLY A 240 -0.94 25.02 -1.51
N PRO A 241 -1.29 25.64 -2.65
CA PRO A 241 -0.32 25.97 -3.70
C PRO A 241 0.88 26.81 -3.23
N GLU A 242 0.72 27.58 -2.17
CA GLU A 242 1.75 28.38 -1.52
C GLU A 242 2.65 27.59 -0.56
N ASP A 243 2.21 26.41 -0.10
CA ASP A 243 2.88 25.62 0.93
C ASP A 243 3.75 24.49 0.34
N ILE A 244 3.40 24.01 -0.85
CA ILE A 244 4.09 22.90 -1.52
C ILE A 244 4.34 23.24 -2.99
N SER A 245 5.58 23.08 -3.42
CA SER A 245 5.95 23.27 -4.83
C SER A 245 5.41 22.15 -5.72
N ASP A 246 5.21 22.42 -7.01
CA ASP A 246 4.74 21.43 -7.98
C ASP A 246 5.63 20.18 -8.03
N VAL A 247 6.94 20.33 -7.87
CA VAL A 247 7.89 19.22 -7.84
C VAL A 247 7.68 18.34 -6.61
N ALA A 248 7.55 18.93 -5.42
CA ALA A 248 7.32 18.19 -4.18
C ALA A 248 5.88 17.60 -4.10
N LEU A 249 4.92 18.25 -4.76
CA LEU A 249 3.55 17.78 -4.88
C LEU A 249 3.48 16.51 -5.74
N ASN A 250 4.34 16.38 -6.75
CA ASN A 250 4.35 15.26 -7.70
C ASN A 250 5.49 14.27 -7.43
N GLY A 251 5.49 13.66 -6.24
CA GLY A 251 6.52 12.73 -5.79
C GLY A 251 6.14 11.25 -5.86
N SER A 252 5.26 10.83 -6.77
CA SER A 252 4.79 9.45 -6.81
C SER A 252 5.88 8.48 -7.32
N SER A 253 6.03 7.36 -6.62
CA SER A 253 7.06 6.34 -6.87
C SER A 253 6.46 4.94 -6.91
N ASP A 254 7.12 4.01 -7.61
CA ASP A 254 6.78 2.59 -7.59
C ASP A 254 7.04 1.99 -6.21
N TYR A 255 6.37 0.88 -5.87
CA TYR A 255 6.61 0.18 -4.61
C TYR A 255 7.98 -0.53 -4.62
N PRO A 256 8.68 -0.65 -3.48
CA PRO A 256 9.86 -1.51 -3.37
C PRO A 256 9.47 -2.99 -3.16
N SER A 257 10.39 -3.91 -3.42
CA SER A 257 10.21 -5.33 -3.07
C SER A 257 10.46 -5.61 -1.58
N LEU A 258 9.86 -6.68 -1.07
CA LEU A 258 9.94 -7.10 0.34
C LEU A 258 10.90 -8.25 0.61
N TRP A 259 11.48 -8.89 -0.39
CA TRP A 259 12.36 -10.04 -0.15
C TRP A 259 13.72 -9.63 0.43
N MET A 260 14.37 -10.58 1.11
CA MET A 260 15.73 -10.47 1.66
C MET A 260 15.95 -9.20 2.49
N GLN A 261 15.12 -8.96 3.50
CA GLN A 261 15.22 -7.74 4.31
C GLN A 261 16.34 -7.79 5.35
N ARG A 262 16.75 -8.98 5.82
CA ARG A 262 17.88 -9.10 6.75
C ARG A 262 19.16 -8.41 6.26
N PRO A 263 19.69 -8.74 5.07
CA PRO A 263 20.94 -8.15 4.63
C PRO A 263 20.84 -6.65 4.32
N ARG A 264 19.63 -6.08 4.30
CA ARG A 264 19.38 -4.65 4.04
C ARG A 264 19.39 -3.80 5.32
N GLU A 265 19.40 -4.42 6.50
CA GLU A 265 19.50 -3.66 7.76
C GLU A 265 20.78 -2.82 7.79
N GLY A 266 20.66 -1.53 8.13
CA GLY A 266 21.78 -0.58 8.15
C GLY A 266 22.07 0.11 6.81
N MET A 267 21.53 -0.39 5.68
CA MET A 267 21.57 0.33 4.40
C MET A 267 20.64 1.56 4.43
N ASN A 268 20.81 2.49 3.50
CA ASN A 268 19.81 3.55 3.28
C ASN A 268 18.60 2.94 2.55
N LEU A 269 17.45 2.97 3.22
CA LEU A 269 16.18 2.36 2.81
C LEU A 269 15.20 3.41 2.30
N HIS A 270 14.11 2.94 1.68
CA HIS A 270 13.27 3.71 0.75
C HIS A 270 14.06 4.18 -0.48
N TRP A 271 13.34 4.70 -1.48
CA TRP A 271 13.99 5.20 -2.70
C TRP A 271 14.99 6.31 -2.38
N ASP A 272 14.62 7.26 -1.53
CA ASP A 272 15.41 8.41 -1.12
C ASP A 272 16.41 8.13 0.02
N GLY A 273 16.59 6.86 0.42
CA GLY A 273 17.57 6.49 1.44
C GLY A 273 17.33 7.11 2.83
N ASN A 274 16.09 7.48 3.12
CA ASN A 274 15.76 8.37 4.23
C ASN A 274 15.72 7.69 5.61
N ASN A 275 15.93 6.38 5.71
CA ASN A 275 15.95 5.63 6.96
C ASN A 275 16.95 4.45 6.85
N THR A 276 17.54 3.99 7.95
CA THR A 276 18.47 2.83 7.94
C THR A 276 18.00 1.62 8.74
N SER A 277 16.84 1.71 9.38
CA SER A 277 16.24 0.63 10.16
C SER A 277 15.10 0.00 9.36
N VAL A 278 15.20 -1.31 9.10
CA VAL A 278 14.11 -2.05 8.45
C VAL A 278 12.84 -1.96 9.28
N GLN A 279 12.96 -2.04 10.61
CA GLN A 279 11.82 -1.97 11.52
C GLN A 279 11.11 -0.61 11.47
N GLU A 280 11.84 0.51 11.56
CA GLU A 280 11.22 1.84 11.47
C GLU A 280 10.56 2.05 10.11
N ARG A 281 11.22 1.61 9.03
CA ARG A 281 10.67 1.65 7.67
C ARG A 281 9.34 0.90 7.57
N ASN A 282 9.25 -0.32 8.14
CA ASN A 282 8.02 -1.11 8.08
C ASN A 282 6.88 -0.45 8.85
N LEU A 283 7.16 0.09 10.03
CA LEU A 283 6.15 0.85 10.78
C LEU A 283 5.72 2.09 10.02
N SER A 284 6.64 2.80 9.36
CA SER A 284 6.30 3.94 8.52
C SER A 284 5.43 3.55 7.34
N ALA A 285 5.71 2.41 6.69
CA ALA A 285 4.86 1.89 5.62
C ALA A 285 3.45 1.51 6.14
N ALA A 286 3.37 0.93 7.35
CA ALA A 286 2.10 0.60 7.98
C ALA A 286 1.25 1.87 8.27
N LEU A 287 1.87 2.97 8.67
CA LEU A 287 1.18 4.27 8.84
C LEU A 287 0.59 4.75 7.51
N GLY A 288 1.32 4.58 6.39
CA GLY A 288 0.82 4.86 5.05
C GLY A 288 -0.37 3.98 4.62
N ALA A 289 -0.47 2.75 5.16
CA ALA A 289 -1.62 1.87 4.97
C ALA A 289 -2.81 2.18 5.91
N GLY A 290 -2.71 3.21 6.74
CA GLY A 290 -3.79 3.67 7.63
C GLY A 290 -3.64 3.23 9.09
N VAL A 291 -2.47 2.74 9.51
CA VAL A 291 -2.18 2.58 10.94
C VAL A 291 -1.97 3.96 11.59
N THR A 292 -2.24 4.07 12.90
CA THR A 292 -1.86 5.22 13.72
C THR A 292 -0.93 4.80 14.86
N PRO A 293 -0.21 5.73 15.52
CA PRO A 293 0.68 5.38 16.61
C PRO A 293 0.06 4.58 17.76
N VAL A 294 -1.26 4.69 17.95
CA VAL A 294 -2.01 4.03 19.02
C VAL A 294 -2.76 2.77 18.57
N THR A 295 -2.89 2.54 17.27
CA THR A 295 -3.61 1.37 16.72
C THR A 295 -2.68 0.28 16.19
N VAL A 296 -1.40 0.58 16.05
CA VAL A 296 -0.38 -0.33 15.50
C VAL A 296 -0.38 -1.72 16.15
N ASP A 297 -0.54 -2.75 15.32
CA ASP A 297 -0.45 -4.14 15.78
C ASP A 297 0.99 -4.65 15.66
N ARG A 298 1.79 -4.41 16.69
CA ARG A 298 3.23 -4.75 16.69
C ARG A 298 3.50 -6.25 16.56
N ALA A 299 2.67 -7.10 17.17
CA ALA A 299 2.85 -8.54 17.10
C ALA A 299 2.57 -9.06 15.68
N SER A 300 1.48 -8.56 15.08
CA SER A 300 1.12 -8.93 13.71
C SER A 300 2.14 -8.43 12.68
N ILE A 301 2.61 -7.19 12.81
CA ILE A 301 3.66 -6.64 11.94
C ILE A 301 4.95 -7.45 12.12
N ALA A 302 5.39 -7.74 13.35
CA ALA A 302 6.61 -8.50 13.60
C ALA A 302 6.60 -9.90 12.94
N ARG A 303 5.42 -10.51 12.78
CA ARG A 303 5.28 -11.76 12.02
C ARG A 303 5.58 -11.57 10.53
N ILE A 304 5.03 -10.51 9.91
CA ILE A 304 5.34 -10.16 8.51
C ILE A 304 6.83 -9.84 8.38
N GLU A 305 7.40 -9.09 9.34
CA GLU A 305 8.84 -8.78 9.38
C GLU A 305 9.70 -10.04 9.41
N HIS A 306 9.30 -11.04 10.20
CA HIS A 306 10.01 -12.32 10.28
C HIS A 306 9.96 -13.09 8.95
N TRP A 307 8.78 -13.15 8.31
CA TRP A 307 8.62 -13.81 7.02
C TRP A 307 9.47 -13.15 5.92
N MET A 308 9.39 -11.83 5.79
CA MET A 308 10.09 -11.10 4.72
C MET A 308 11.61 -11.02 4.95
N ARG A 309 12.09 -11.31 6.17
CA ARG A 309 13.51 -11.28 6.54
C ARG A 309 14.38 -12.19 5.67
N GLU A 310 13.87 -13.37 5.37
CA GLU A 310 14.54 -14.43 4.61
C GLU A 310 13.71 -14.86 3.37
N LEU A 311 12.65 -14.11 3.04
CA LEU A 311 11.87 -14.31 1.82
C LEU A 311 12.81 -14.20 0.63
N LYS A 312 12.86 -15.25 -0.20
CA LYS A 312 13.72 -15.26 -1.40
C LYS A 312 13.09 -14.47 -2.53
N PRO A 313 13.88 -13.75 -3.35
CA PRO A 313 13.38 -13.21 -4.61
C PRO A 313 12.85 -14.34 -5.50
N PRO A 314 11.84 -14.08 -6.35
CA PRO A 314 11.31 -15.07 -7.26
C PRO A 314 12.32 -15.36 -8.38
N ALA A 315 12.48 -16.64 -8.75
CA ALA A 315 13.24 -17.00 -9.94
C ALA A 315 12.54 -16.51 -11.21
N PHE A 316 13.30 -16.21 -12.26
CA PHE A 316 12.73 -15.86 -13.56
C PHE A 316 11.84 -17.01 -14.07
N PRO A 317 10.60 -16.71 -14.51
CA PRO A 317 9.58 -17.74 -14.69
C PRO A 317 9.78 -18.59 -15.94
N ALA A 318 10.65 -18.15 -16.87
CA ALA A 318 11.01 -18.89 -18.08
C ALA A 318 12.50 -19.26 -18.08
N PRO A 319 12.97 -20.18 -17.20
CA PRO A 319 14.39 -20.54 -17.10
C PRO A 319 14.94 -21.16 -18.40
N HIS A 320 14.08 -21.79 -19.21
CA HIS A 320 14.43 -22.33 -20.52
C HIS A 320 14.69 -21.23 -21.58
N ALA A 321 14.26 -20.00 -21.33
CA ALA A 321 14.50 -18.84 -22.18
C ALA A 321 15.76 -18.07 -21.77
N ILE A 322 16.56 -18.61 -20.83
CA ILE A 322 17.84 -18.04 -20.42
C ILE A 322 18.97 -18.65 -21.28
N ASP A 323 19.66 -17.81 -22.04
CA ASP A 323 20.90 -18.18 -22.73
C ASP A 323 22.07 -18.14 -21.74
N ALA A 324 22.58 -19.32 -21.39
CA ALA A 324 23.62 -19.46 -20.37
C ALA A 324 24.97 -18.84 -20.77
N ASP A 325 25.35 -18.90 -22.06
CA ASP A 325 26.62 -18.35 -22.54
C ASP A 325 26.55 -16.82 -22.59
N LEU A 326 25.42 -16.29 -23.06
CA LEU A 326 25.17 -14.86 -23.06
C LEU A 326 25.06 -14.31 -21.63
N GLY A 327 24.39 -15.03 -20.72
CA GLY A 327 24.32 -14.70 -19.30
C GLY A 327 25.70 -14.72 -18.62
N ALA A 328 26.57 -15.67 -18.96
CA ALA A 328 27.94 -15.72 -18.44
C ALA A 328 28.78 -14.51 -18.92
N ARG A 329 28.64 -14.11 -20.18
CA ARG A 329 29.23 -12.85 -20.67
C ARG A 329 28.66 -11.64 -19.93
N GLY A 330 27.35 -11.62 -19.73
CA GLY A 330 26.64 -10.57 -18.99
C GLY A 330 27.14 -10.41 -17.56
N ALA A 331 27.43 -11.52 -16.87
CA ALA A 331 27.98 -11.51 -15.52
C ALA A 331 29.31 -10.75 -15.44
N VAL A 332 30.18 -10.90 -16.44
CA VAL A 332 31.47 -10.19 -16.52
C VAL A 332 31.25 -8.69 -16.71
N VAL A 333 30.33 -8.29 -17.59
CA VAL A 333 29.99 -6.89 -17.82
C VAL A 333 29.35 -6.28 -16.57
N TYR A 334 28.41 -7.00 -15.95
CA TYR A 334 27.71 -6.56 -14.74
C TYR A 334 28.70 -6.35 -13.58
N ALA A 335 29.66 -7.27 -13.39
CA ALA A 335 30.69 -7.13 -12.38
C ALA A 335 31.54 -5.86 -12.56
N ALA A 336 31.80 -5.46 -13.82
CA ALA A 336 32.61 -4.29 -14.15
C ALA A 336 31.86 -2.96 -13.97
N TYR A 337 30.57 -2.91 -14.28
CA TYR A 337 29.82 -1.64 -14.36
C TYR A 337 28.73 -1.48 -13.28
N CYS A 338 28.13 -2.58 -12.81
CA CYS A 338 26.92 -2.54 -11.99
C CYS A 338 27.16 -2.95 -10.54
N ALA A 339 27.99 -3.99 -10.32
CA ALA A 339 28.13 -4.64 -9.03
C ALA A 339 28.62 -3.71 -7.91
N GLY A 340 29.42 -2.69 -8.24
CA GLY A 340 29.92 -1.70 -7.26
C GLY A 340 28.81 -0.97 -6.49
N CYS A 341 27.70 -0.63 -7.17
CA CYS A 341 26.55 0.03 -6.56
C CYS A 341 25.44 -0.95 -6.16
N HIS A 342 25.29 -2.05 -6.90
CA HIS A 342 24.13 -2.94 -6.74
C HIS A 342 24.41 -4.24 -6.00
N GLY A 343 25.66 -4.59 -5.72
CA GLY A 343 26.03 -5.94 -5.29
C GLY A 343 25.98 -6.94 -6.44
N MET A 344 26.19 -8.22 -6.17
CA MET A 344 26.43 -9.23 -7.22
C MET A 344 25.64 -10.52 -6.99
N GLY A 345 24.98 -11.03 -8.04
CA GLY A 345 24.40 -12.37 -8.02
C GLY A 345 25.44 -13.46 -8.28
N GLY A 346 25.24 -14.65 -7.71
CA GLY A 346 26.09 -15.80 -7.97
C GLY A 346 25.45 -17.13 -7.54
N PRO A 347 26.19 -18.26 -7.70
CA PRO A 347 25.66 -19.61 -7.45
C PRO A 347 25.13 -19.84 -6.03
N ASN A 348 25.61 -19.07 -5.05
CA ASN A 348 25.21 -19.16 -3.64
C ASN A 348 24.15 -18.12 -3.24
N GLY A 349 23.53 -17.46 -4.22
CA GLY A 349 22.60 -16.35 -4.03
C GLY A 349 23.25 -14.98 -4.22
N TYR A 350 22.50 -13.94 -3.87
CA TYR A 350 22.90 -12.55 -4.04
C TYR A 350 23.85 -12.10 -2.92
N ASP A 351 24.89 -11.38 -3.29
CA ASP A 351 25.91 -10.87 -2.39
C ASP A 351 25.62 -9.42 -1.98
N TYR A 352 25.28 -9.25 -0.72
CA TYR A 352 24.92 -7.96 -0.10
C TYR A 352 26.07 -7.32 0.70
N SER A 353 27.30 -7.82 0.57
CA SER A 353 28.43 -7.34 1.37
C SER A 353 28.78 -5.88 1.03
N THR A 354 28.50 -4.98 1.98
CA THR A 354 28.92 -3.57 1.89
C THR A 354 30.43 -3.38 1.99
N ASP A 355 31.17 -4.37 2.52
CA ASP A 355 32.64 -4.34 2.51
C ASP A 355 33.20 -4.57 1.10
N ARG A 356 32.54 -5.45 0.32
CA ARG A 356 32.91 -5.71 -1.09
C ARG A 356 32.33 -4.68 -2.05
N PHE A 357 31.15 -4.15 -1.75
CA PHE A 357 30.44 -3.17 -2.57
C PHE A 357 30.11 -1.92 -1.72
N PRO A 358 31.06 -1.00 -1.50
CA PRO A 358 30.87 0.11 -0.57
C PRO A 358 29.75 1.09 -0.93
N ALA A 359 29.35 1.16 -2.20
CA ALA A 359 28.23 1.99 -2.65
C ALA A 359 26.87 1.30 -2.50
N LEU A 360 26.83 -0.01 -2.19
CA LEU A 360 25.60 -0.75 -1.96
C LEU A 360 24.84 -0.21 -0.75
N GLY A 361 23.57 0.14 -0.97
CA GLY A 361 22.74 0.75 0.05
C GLY A 361 23.17 2.16 0.42
N GLN A 362 24.08 2.80 -0.31
CA GLN A 362 24.42 4.22 -0.15
C GLN A 362 23.57 5.09 -1.06
N VAL A 363 23.57 6.40 -0.79
CA VAL A 363 22.80 7.39 -1.55
C VAL A 363 23.70 8.05 -2.59
N ASP A 364 23.32 7.94 -3.86
CA ASP A 364 23.90 8.75 -4.91
C ASP A 364 23.21 10.12 -4.96
N PRO A 365 23.97 11.24 -4.98
CA PRO A 365 23.39 12.58 -5.07
C PRO A 365 22.55 12.77 -6.34
N LEU A 366 21.49 13.57 -6.28
CA LEU A 366 20.62 13.85 -7.42
C LEU A 366 21.38 14.39 -8.64
N GLU A 367 22.38 15.25 -8.43
CA GLU A 367 23.21 15.79 -9.50
C GLU A 367 24.08 14.74 -10.20
N VAL A 368 24.33 13.60 -9.55
CA VAL A 368 25.08 12.47 -10.13
C VAL A 368 24.12 11.48 -10.78
N ILE A 369 23.10 11.01 -10.06
CA ILE A 369 22.18 9.99 -10.58
C ILE A 369 21.22 10.56 -11.63
N GLY A 370 20.90 11.85 -11.59
CA GLY A 370 20.15 12.58 -12.63
C GLY A 370 18.69 12.15 -12.85
N THR A 371 18.14 11.29 -12.00
CA THR A 371 16.75 10.82 -12.11
C THR A 371 15.75 11.85 -11.57
N ASP A 372 14.46 11.67 -11.88
CA ASP A 372 13.39 12.62 -11.50
C ASP A 372 13.45 13.02 -10.01
N PRO A 373 13.42 14.32 -9.65
CA PRO A 373 13.61 14.77 -8.28
C PRO A 373 12.34 14.77 -7.43
N GLY A 374 11.15 14.49 -7.98
CA GLY A 374 9.86 14.70 -7.32
C GLY A 374 9.72 13.91 -6.02
N ARG A 375 10.05 12.61 -6.04
CA ARG A 375 9.97 11.73 -4.87
C ARG A 375 10.93 12.19 -3.76
N TRP A 376 12.14 12.61 -4.12
CA TRP A 376 13.08 13.22 -3.18
C TRP A 376 12.53 14.55 -2.65
N ALA A 377 12.10 15.48 -3.51
CA ALA A 377 11.63 16.81 -3.14
C ALA A 377 10.42 16.77 -2.20
N SER A 378 9.55 15.77 -2.37
CA SER A 378 8.43 15.51 -1.45
C SER A 378 8.91 15.22 -0.01
N TYR A 379 10.06 14.60 0.20
CA TYR A 379 10.60 14.41 1.56
C TYR A 379 11.35 15.65 2.02
N THR A 380 10.82 16.39 3.00
CA THR A 380 11.44 17.63 3.49
C THR A 380 12.15 17.42 4.84
N PRO A 381 13.14 18.26 5.20
CA PRO A 381 13.74 18.24 6.54
C PRO A 381 12.70 18.37 7.67
N ASP A 382 11.72 19.27 7.51
CA ASP A 382 10.66 19.47 8.51
C ASP A 382 9.78 18.24 8.68
N PHE A 383 9.46 17.58 7.56
CA PHE A 383 8.71 16.33 7.61
C PHE A 383 9.51 15.21 8.27
N ALA A 384 10.82 15.09 7.97
CA ALA A 384 11.69 14.13 8.65
C ALA A 384 11.76 14.40 10.17
N ALA A 385 11.83 15.67 10.57
CA ALA A 385 11.82 16.05 11.99
C ALA A 385 10.49 15.67 12.66
N ALA A 386 9.36 15.94 12.02
CA ALA A 386 8.03 15.55 12.48
C ALA A 386 7.91 14.02 12.59
N GLN A 387 8.41 13.27 11.60
CA GLN A 387 8.38 11.81 11.59
C GLN A 387 9.14 11.21 12.78
N ASN A 388 10.29 11.78 13.17
CA ASN A 388 11.05 11.34 14.35
C ASN A 388 10.38 11.64 15.72
N THR A 389 9.21 12.31 15.72
CA THR A 389 8.38 12.47 16.93
C THR A 389 7.42 11.29 17.14
N LEU A 390 7.22 10.46 16.11
CA LEU A 390 6.30 9.34 16.18
C LEU A 390 6.78 8.25 17.11
N TYR A 391 5.80 7.64 17.76
CA TYR A 391 6.02 6.61 18.78
C TYR A 391 6.91 7.10 19.94
N ALA A 392 6.96 8.41 20.21
CA ALA A 392 7.59 8.94 21.41
C ALA A 392 6.99 8.25 22.66
N GLY A 393 7.88 7.77 23.55
CA GLY A 393 7.50 7.01 24.74
C GLY A 393 7.40 5.50 24.53
N TYR A 394 7.51 4.99 23.30
CA TYR A 394 7.56 3.56 23.01
C TYR A 394 8.98 3.08 22.69
N PRO A 395 9.32 1.79 22.91
CA PRO A 395 10.62 1.23 22.53
C PRO A 395 10.95 1.28 21.03
N TRP A 396 9.93 1.41 20.19
CA TRP A 396 10.04 1.51 18.72
C TRP A 396 9.89 2.95 18.21
N ARG A 397 10.27 3.94 19.04
CA ARG A 397 10.32 5.34 18.64
C ARG A 397 11.18 5.51 17.39
N PHE A 398 10.69 6.30 16.44
CA PHE A 398 11.47 6.68 15.26
C PHE A 398 12.66 7.58 15.62
N SER A 399 13.80 7.26 15.03
CA SER A 399 15.09 7.92 15.30
C SER A 399 16.07 7.90 14.11
N HIS A 400 15.80 7.12 13.06
CA HIS A 400 16.71 6.97 11.92
C HIS A 400 16.29 7.80 10.69
N PHE A 401 15.12 8.45 10.72
CA PHE A 401 14.60 9.22 9.59
C PHE A 401 15.40 10.50 9.36
N ARG A 402 15.85 10.73 8.12
CA ARG A 402 16.64 11.92 7.73
C ARG A 402 16.48 12.25 6.26
N LYS A 403 16.59 13.52 5.92
CA LYS A 403 16.69 13.96 4.52
C LYS A 403 18.10 13.65 3.99
N THR A 404 18.18 13.05 2.81
CA THR A 404 19.44 12.73 2.12
C THR A 404 19.61 13.60 0.87
N GLY A 405 20.71 13.41 0.13
CA GLY A 405 21.03 14.13 -1.10
C GLY A 405 20.49 13.52 -2.41
N GLY A 406 19.83 12.36 -2.36
CA GLY A 406 19.36 11.70 -3.59
C GLY A 406 18.74 10.33 -3.36
N TYR A 407 19.07 9.36 -4.21
CA TYR A 407 18.43 8.04 -4.20
C TYR A 407 19.40 6.92 -3.80
N ALA A 408 18.88 5.93 -3.08
CA ALA A 408 19.65 4.81 -2.56
C ALA A 408 19.88 3.72 -3.61
N ASN A 409 21.13 3.23 -3.67
CA ASN A 409 21.54 2.12 -4.52
C ASN A 409 21.01 0.80 -3.96
N GLN A 410 19.91 0.33 -4.52
CA GLN A 410 19.24 -0.90 -4.07
C GLN A 410 19.89 -2.14 -4.70
N PRO A 411 20.00 -3.27 -3.96
CA PRO A 411 20.22 -4.59 -4.55
C PRO A 411 19.25 -4.88 -5.72
N LEU A 412 19.71 -5.63 -6.73
CA LEU A 412 18.97 -6.02 -7.94
C LEU A 412 18.54 -7.50 -7.94
N ASP A 413 18.46 -8.11 -6.77
CA ASP A 413 17.86 -9.41 -6.55
C ASP A 413 16.38 -9.43 -6.98
N GLY A 414 16.00 -10.41 -7.81
CA GLY A 414 14.65 -10.54 -8.36
C GLY A 414 14.25 -9.38 -9.28
N ILE A 415 15.20 -8.69 -9.92
CA ILE A 415 14.95 -7.46 -10.69
C ILE A 415 13.95 -7.63 -11.84
N TRP A 416 13.81 -8.83 -12.41
CA TRP A 416 12.82 -9.11 -13.44
C TRP A 416 11.38 -8.87 -12.96
N ALA A 417 11.10 -9.12 -11.67
CA ALA A 417 9.77 -8.99 -11.06
C ALA A 417 9.49 -7.58 -10.50
N ARG A 418 10.35 -6.61 -10.83
CA ARG A 418 10.31 -5.24 -10.31
C ARG A 418 10.12 -4.19 -11.39
N ALA A 419 9.75 -4.59 -12.60
CA ALA A 419 9.38 -3.67 -13.66
C ALA A 419 8.09 -2.91 -13.28
N PRO A 420 7.90 -1.68 -13.77
CA PRO A 420 8.86 -0.85 -14.53
C PRO A 420 10.05 -0.35 -13.70
N TYR A 421 11.07 0.22 -14.34
CA TYR A 421 12.35 0.56 -13.72
C TYR A 421 12.51 2.05 -13.40
N LEU A 422 13.52 2.34 -12.56
CA LEU A 422 13.70 3.59 -11.79
C LEU A 422 12.68 3.73 -10.65
N HIS A 423 12.92 4.68 -9.74
CA HIS A 423 12.08 4.86 -8.55
C HIS A 423 10.62 5.22 -8.89
N ASN A 424 10.36 5.83 -10.05
CA ASN A 424 9.04 6.27 -10.49
C ASN A 424 8.42 5.38 -11.59
N GLY A 425 9.05 4.25 -11.90
CA GLY A 425 8.57 3.31 -12.90
C GLY A 425 8.42 3.95 -14.28
N SER A 426 9.36 4.81 -14.68
CA SER A 426 9.30 5.59 -15.92
C SER A 426 9.91 4.88 -17.14
N VAL A 427 10.65 3.79 -16.91
CA VAL A 427 11.31 3.01 -17.96
C VAL A 427 10.73 1.59 -18.01
N PRO A 428 10.13 1.15 -19.14
CA PRO A 428 9.29 -0.06 -19.14
C PRO A 428 10.06 -1.39 -19.03
N THR A 429 11.29 -1.47 -19.56
CA THR A 429 12.06 -2.73 -19.61
C THR A 429 13.52 -2.52 -19.19
N LEU A 430 14.22 -3.57 -18.77
CA LEU A 430 15.67 -3.50 -18.48
C LEU A 430 16.45 -3.10 -19.72
N ARG A 431 16.01 -3.60 -20.89
CA ARG A 431 16.67 -3.25 -22.14
C ARG A 431 16.53 -1.76 -22.46
N ASP A 432 15.40 -1.14 -22.15
CA ASP A 432 15.19 0.31 -22.28
C ASP A 432 16.01 1.09 -21.24
N LEU A 433 16.17 0.59 -20.01
CA LEU A 433 16.97 1.24 -18.97
C LEU A 433 18.44 1.41 -19.39
N LEU A 434 18.95 0.43 -20.13
CA LEU A 434 20.30 0.45 -20.70
C LEU A 434 20.42 1.32 -21.96
N GLU A 435 19.37 2.03 -22.38
CA GLU A 435 19.51 3.07 -23.41
C GLU A 435 19.70 4.46 -22.79
N PRO A 436 20.44 5.36 -23.48
CA PRO A 436 20.46 6.79 -23.17
C PRO A 436 19.05 7.34 -23.02
N ALA A 437 18.84 8.32 -22.13
CA ALA A 437 17.51 8.81 -21.80
C ALA A 437 16.74 9.31 -23.04
N ALA A 438 17.45 9.91 -24.00
CA ALA A 438 16.90 10.37 -25.27
C ALA A 438 16.36 9.26 -26.20
N ALA A 439 16.77 8.00 -25.96
CA ALA A 439 16.33 6.83 -26.73
C ALA A 439 15.32 5.95 -25.97
N ARG A 440 15.02 6.27 -24.70
CA ARG A 440 13.99 5.58 -23.91
C ARG A 440 12.59 5.97 -24.41
N PRO A 441 11.57 5.10 -24.28
CA PRO A 441 10.20 5.46 -24.61
C PRO A 441 9.70 6.67 -23.82
N ALA A 442 9.36 7.76 -24.52
CA ALA A 442 8.81 8.97 -23.90
C ALA A 442 7.31 8.83 -23.55
N ILE A 443 6.58 8.07 -24.36
CA ILE A 443 5.16 7.76 -24.16
C ILE A 443 4.98 6.26 -24.37
N TRP A 444 4.35 5.60 -23.40
CA TRP A 444 4.09 4.15 -23.41
C TRP A 444 2.91 3.80 -22.52
N TYR A 445 2.51 2.52 -22.44
CA TYR A 445 1.34 2.08 -21.67
C TYR A 445 1.75 1.16 -20.53
N ARG A 446 1.45 1.55 -19.28
CA ARG A 446 1.65 0.72 -18.07
C ARG A 446 0.35 0.03 -17.65
N GLY A 447 0.45 -1.00 -16.81
CA GLY A 447 -0.69 -1.72 -16.24
C GLY A 447 -0.96 -3.10 -16.85
N SER A 448 -0.20 -3.47 -17.88
CA SER A 448 -0.09 -4.86 -18.32
C SER A 448 0.67 -5.69 -17.29
N ASP A 449 0.32 -6.96 -17.19
CA ASP A 449 1.07 -7.98 -16.47
C ASP A 449 1.65 -9.06 -17.40
N GLU A 450 1.48 -8.95 -18.72
CA GLU A 450 2.12 -9.87 -19.66
C GLU A 450 3.63 -9.56 -19.78
N LEU A 451 4.48 -10.54 -19.52
CA LEU A 451 5.94 -10.35 -19.53
C LEU A 451 6.51 -10.25 -20.95
N ASP A 452 7.44 -9.32 -21.14
CA ASP A 452 8.39 -9.37 -22.25
C ASP A 452 9.64 -10.13 -21.78
N LEU A 453 9.78 -11.39 -22.25
CA LEU A 453 10.88 -12.27 -21.84
C LEU A 453 12.24 -11.87 -22.45
N VAL A 454 12.25 -11.04 -23.50
CA VAL A 454 13.47 -10.62 -24.20
C VAL A 454 14.00 -9.33 -23.59
N ARG A 455 13.15 -8.31 -23.50
CA ARG A 455 13.54 -6.99 -22.97
C ARG A 455 13.54 -6.94 -21.44
N VAL A 456 12.86 -7.90 -20.81
CA VAL A 456 12.63 -8.04 -19.36
C VAL A 456 11.87 -6.85 -18.81
N GLY A 457 10.55 -7.01 -18.71
CA GLY A 457 9.59 -6.04 -18.20
C GLY A 457 8.17 -6.52 -18.51
N TYR A 458 7.19 -5.63 -18.47
CA TYR A 458 5.85 -5.91 -18.97
C TYR A 458 5.65 -5.34 -20.36
N ARG A 459 4.81 -5.99 -21.17
CA ARG A 459 4.44 -5.49 -22.50
C ARG A 459 3.78 -4.12 -22.36
N PHE A 460 4.28 -3.13 -23.10
CA PHE A 460 3.97 -1.71 -22.86
C PHE A 460 3.36 -0.98 -24.06
N ASP A 461 3.02 -1.71 -25.11
CA ASP A 461 2.34 -1.17 -26.29
C ASP A 461 0.84 -0.94 -26.03
N ALA A 462 0.20 -0.16 -26.90
CA ALA A 462 -1.22 0.18 -26.77
C ALA A 462 -2.18 -1.02 -26.91
N ALA A 463 -1.70 -2.15 -27.45
CA ALA A 463 -2.48 -3.39 -27.59
C ALA A 463 -2.20 -4.38 -26.45
N ALA A 464 -1.34 -4.04 -25.48
CA ALA A 464 -1.06 -4.86 -24.31
C ALA A 464 -2.35 -5.22 -23.54
N PRO A 465 -2.42 -6.41 -22.93
CA PRO A 465 -3.60 -6.80 -22.17
C PRO A 465 -3.74 -5.97 -20.90
N GLY A 466 -4.98 -5.83 -20.43
CA GLY A 466 -5.29 -5.20 -19.14
C GLY A 466 -5.74 -3.73 -19.23
N PRO A 467 -6.08 -3.12 -18.08
CA PRO A 467 -6.53 -1.74 -17.99
C PRO A 467 -5.35 -0.77 -18.12
N LEU A 468 -4.91 -0.53 -19.36
CA LEU A 468 -3.73 0.25 -19.67
C LEU A 468 -3.85 1.73 -19.26
N PHE A 469 -2.74 2.29 -18.79
CA PHE A 469 -2.55 3.71 -18.48
C PHE A 469 -1.46 4.28 -19.40
N ARG A 470 -1.79 5.32 -20.16
CA ARG A 470 -0.81 6.06 -20.99
C ARG A 470 0.12 6.84 -20.08
N TYR A 471 1.36 6.38 -19.96
CA TYR A 471 2.44 7.04 -19.24
C TYR A 471 3.16 8.02 -20.17
N ASP A 472 3.35 9.24 -19.69
CA ASP A 472 3.99 10.34 -20.42
C ASP A 472 5.10 10.93 -19.55
N THR A 473 6.34 10.85 -20.02
CA THR A 473 7.52 11.22 -19.23
C THR A 473 7.72 12.72 -19.10
N SER A 474 6.95 13.54 -19.83
CA SER A 474 6.95 15.00 -19.65
C SER A 474 6.04 15.47 -18.50
N VAL A 475 5.21 14.58 -17.95
CA VAL A 475 4.34 14.90 -16.81
C VAL A 475 5.19 15.01 -15.54
N PRO A 476 4.95 16.00 -14.65
CA PRO A 476 5.72 16.15 -13.41
C PRO A 476 5.77 14.85 -12.59
N GLY A 477 6.96 14.44 -12.16
CA GLY A 477 7.21 13.21 -11.41
C GLY A 477 7.38 11.96 -12.27
N ASN A 478 7.22 12.05 -13.60
CA ASN A 478 7.33 10.93 -14.54
C ASN A 478 8.63 10.93 -15.35
N GLY A 479 9.60 11.80 -15.02
CA GLY A 479 10.85 11.91 -15.77
C GLY A 479 11.58 10.57 -15.87
N ASN A 480 12.03 10.23 -17.08
CA ASN A 480 12.79 9.00 -17.39
C ASN A 480 14.29 9.25 -17.56
N GLY A 481 14.79 10.41 -17.11
CA GLY A 481 16.19 10.80 -17.19
C GLY A 481 17.07 10.11 -16.13
N GLY A 482 18.38 10.33 -16.22
CA GLY A 482 19.34 9.83 -15.24
C GLY A 482 19.67 8.35 -15.36
N HIS A 483 20.54 7.88 -14.47
CA HIS A 483 21.13 6.55 -14.52
C HIS A 483 21.69 6.29 -15.93
N GLU A 484 22.56 7.19 -16.38
CA GLU A 484 23.01 7.32 -17.76
C GLU A 484 24.49 7.68 -17.84
N GLY A 485 25.15 7.16 -18.88
CA GLY A 485 26.57 7.24 -19.17
C GLY A 485 27.25 5.87 -19.01
N ARG A 486 28.55 5.84 -19.33
CA ARG A 486 29.37 4.62 -19.27
C ARG A 486 29.31 3.88 -17.93
N ALA A 487 29.24 4.60 -16.80
CA ALA A 487 29.14 3.98 -15.48
C ALA A 487 27.83 3.20 -15.27
N TYR A 488 26.77 3.55 -16.00
CA TYR A 488 25.43 2.99 -15.88
C TYR A 488 25.07 2.03 -17.03
N GLY A 489 26.04 1.74 -17.91
CA GLY A 489 25.87 0.79 -19.01
C GLY A 489 25.20 1.35 -20.27
N THR A 490 24.77 2.62 -20.30
CA THR A 490 24.04 3.17 -21.46
C THR A 490 24.93 3.43 -22.68
N ASP A 491 26.23 3.62 -22.47
CA ASP A 491 27.22 3.83 -23.54
C ASP A 491 27.83 2.51 -24.04
N LEU A 492 27.39 1.37 -23.51
CA LEU A 492 27.89 0.05 -23.92
C LEU A 492 27.36 -0.34 -25.31
N SER A 493 28.02 -1.33 -25.92
CA SER A 493 27.54 -1.91 -27.17
C SER A 493 26.17 -2.58 -26.98
N ALA A 494 25.36 -2.65 -28.05
CA ALA A 494 24.08 -3.35 -28.00
C ALA A 494 24.23 -4.80 -27.50
N ALA A 495 25.28 -5.50 -27.94
CA ALA A 495 25.55 -6.88 -27.53
C ALA A 495 25.90 -7.00 -26.03
N ASP A 496 26.58 -6.02 -25.44
CA ASP A 496 26.84 -6.03 -23.98
C ASP A 496 25.58 -5.69 -23.19
N LYS A 497 24.71 -4.80 -23.71
CA LYS A 497 23.41 -4.49 -23.11
C LYS A 497 22.51 -5.73 -23.11
N ASP A 498 22.45 -6.46 -24.22
CA ASP A 498 21.69 -7.71 -24.32
C ASP A 498 22.24 -8.77 -23.36
N ALA A 499 23.57 -8.89 -23.25
CA ALA A 499 24.22 -9.77 -22.28
C ALA A 499 23.89 -9.40 -20.82
N LEU A 500 23.88 -8.11 -20.48
CA LEU A 500 23.49 -7.62 -19.16
C LEU A 500 22.05 -7.99 -18.83
N VAL A 501 21.10 -7.79 -19.76
CA VAL A 501 19.70 -8.19 -19.58
C VAL A 501 19.59 -9.69 -19.34
N GLU A 502 20.33 -10.50 -20.10
CA GLU A 502 20.34 -11.95 -19.95
C GLU A 502 20.84 -12.38 -18.58
N PHE A 503 21.93 -11.79 -18.08
CA PHE A 503 22.43 -12.04 -16.73
C PHE A 503 21.43 -11.60 -15.65
N MET A 504 20.76 -10.46 -15.83
CA MET A 504 19.79 -9.95 -14.85
C MET A 504 18.54 -10.83 -14.71
N LYS A 505 18.24 -11.72 -15.66
CA LYS A 505 17.23 -12.80 -15.48
C LYS A 505 17.62 -13.80 -14.39
N THR A 506 18.91 -13.89 -14.04
CA THR A 506 19.43 -14.86 -13.07
C THR A 506 19.56 -14.32 -11.64
N LEU A 507 19.26 -13.03 -11.42
CA LEU A 507 19.48 -12.31 -10.16
C LEU A 507 18.37 -12.46 -9.12
#